data_AF-A0A1G2ZB26-F1
#
_entry.id   AF-A0A1G2ZB26-F1
#
_cell.length_a   1.000
_cell.length_b   1.000
_cell.length_c   1.000
_cell.angle_alpha   90.00
_cell.angle_beta   90.00
_cell.angle_gamma   90.00
#
_symmetry.space_group_name_H-M   'P 1'
#
loop_
_entity.id
_entity.type
_entity.pdbx_description
1 polymer ?
#
loop_
_entity_poly.entity_id
_entity_poly.type
_entity_poly.pdbx_seq_one_letter_code
_entity_poly.pdbx_strand_id
1 'polypeptide(L)'
;MSILEKLFGSNDPKKKAERFYQKGLQLTRQQHYREAIPLLEEAVRLDGASAPIHNVLAFSYSQVAGEYEGDEQSMNSWMSKATDTFKKALSLHRQHGGLNQTQVTTATDLVAAVERITMDKSQSPPEETRRKVFKEFTTLKEAKSGWQDQAWAIIRGTGPEIAGDMNRVKAEAEEKAMDTVVNKYHITEWQVRGILQEGANKNW
;
A
#
# COMPACT_ATOMS: atom_id res chain seq x y z
N MET A 1 -32.18 33.22 -22.28
CA MET A 1 -32.14 32.85 -20.85
C MET A 1 -33.49 33.16 -20.22
N SER A 2 -34.18 32.15 -19.68
CA SER A 2 -35.50 32.30 -19.07
C SER A 2 -35.38 32.72 -17.59
N ILE A 3 -36.33 33.50 -17.08
CA ILE A 3 -36.42 33.95 -15.68
C ILE A 3 -36.42 32.77 -14.69
N LEU A 4 -36.87 31.58 -15.14
CA LEU A 4 -36.88 30.35 -14.35
C LEU A 4 -35.48 29.75 -14.11
N GLU A 5 -34.53 29.91 -15.04
CA GLU A 5 -33.12 29.47 -14.85
C GLU A 5 -32.38 30.31 -13.81
N LYS A 6 -32.74 31.59 -13.69
CA LYS A 6 -32.16 32.52 -12.71
C LYS A 6 -32.71 32.29 -11.29
N LEU A 7 -33.95 31.83 -11.15
CA LEU A 7 -34.64 31.73 -9.85
C LEU A 7 -34.45 30.38 -9.15
N PHE A 8 -34.36 29.26 -9.89
CA PHE A 8 -34.30 27.93 -9.27
C PHE A 8 -32.93 27.25 -9.35
N GLY A 9 -31.96 27.87 -10.02
CA GLY A 9 -30.76 27.18 -10.46
C GLY A 9 -31.13 26.10 -11.48
N SER A 10 -30.27 25.86 -12.45
CA SER A 10 -30.46 24.76 -13.39
C SER A 10 -30.58 23.44 -12.62
N ASN A 11 -31.73 22.78 -12.72
CA ASN A 11 -31.98 21.44 -12.17
C ASN A 11 -31.25 20.32 -12.97
N ASP A 12 -30.15 20.69 -13.61
CA ASP A 12 -29.34 19.86 -14.48
C ASP A 12 -28.38 19.02 -13.61
N PRO A 13 -28.51 17.69 -13.61
CA PRO A 13 -27.64 16.79 -12.87
C PRO A 13 -26.15 17.06 -13.11
N LYS A 14 -25.75 17.45 -14.32
CA LYS A 14 -24.34 17.73 -14.64
C LYS A 14 -23.83 18.99 -13.96
N LYS A 15 -24.63 20.06 -13.92
CA LYS A 15 -24.25 21.29 -13.19
C LYS A 15 -24.24 21.06 -11.68
N LYS A 16 -25.09 20.17 -11.17
CA LYS A 16 -25.05 19.75 -9.76
C LYS A 16 -23.80 18.90 -9.48
N ALA A 17 -23.46 17.96 -10.36
CA ALA A 17 -22.23 17.17 -10.30
C ALA A 17 -21.00 18.08 -10.27
N GLU A 18 -20.95 19.09 -11.15
CA GLU A 18 -19.85 20.05 -11.22
C GLU A 18 -19.67 20.82 -9.90
N ARG A 19 -20.76 21.25 -9.26
CA ARG A 19 -20.68 21.93 -7.95
C ARG A 19 -20.10 21.02 -6.87
N PHE A 20 -20.54 19.76 -6.82
CA PHE A 20 -20.00 18.79 -5.87
C PHE A 20 -18.52 18.48 -6.17
N TYR A 21 -18.17 18.32 -7.43
CA TYR A 21 -16.81 18.10 -7.89
C TYR A 21 -15.89 19.26 -7.48
N GLN A 22 -16.28 20.51 -7.75
CA GLN A 22 -15.47 21.68 -7.41
C GLN A 22 -15.26 21.81 -5.90
N LYS A 23 -16.31 21.56 -5.10
CA LYS A 23 -16.19 21.57 -3.63
C LYS A 23 -15.30 20.43 -3.13
N GLY A 24 -15.47 19.22 -3.68
CA GLY A 24 -14.62 18.07 -3.37
C GLY A 24 -13.16 18.34 -3.71
N LEU A 25 -12.88 18.87 -4.91
CA LEU A 25 -11.55 19.25 -5.36
C LEU A 25 -10.90 20.30 -4.45
N GLN A 26 -11.68 21.29 -3.98
CA GLN A 26 -11.18 22.28 -3.03
C GLN A 26 -10.76 21.63 -1.71
N LEU A 27 -11.59 20.73 -1.16
CA LEU A 27 -11.26 19.99 0.06
C LEU A 27 -10.04 19.08 -0.14
N THR A 28 -9.94 18.38 -1.27
CA THR A 28 -8.76 17.58 -1.62
C THR A 28 -7.48 18.43 -1.68
N ARG A 29 -7.55 19.66 -2.22
CA ARG A 29 -6.41 20.60 -2.22
C ARG A 29 -6.04 21.09 -0.82
N GLN A 30 -7.01 21.16 0.08
CA GLN A 30 -6.82 21.48 1.50
C GLN A 30 -6.46 20.24 2.34
N GLN A 31 -6.26 19.08 1.70
CA GLN A 31 -5.96 17.80 2.35
C GLN A 31 -7.08 17.26 3.25
N HIS A 32 -8.30 17.79 3.14
CA HIS A 32 -9.50 17.28 3.82
C HIS A 32 -10.14 16.12 3.04
N TYR A 33 -9.40 15.02 2.89
CA TYR A 33 -9.77 13.93 1.98
C TYR A 33 -11.05 13.21 2.38
N ARG A 34 -11.27 12.97 3.68
CA ARG A 34 -12.48 12.29 4.20
C ARG A 34 -13.75 13.09 3.95
N GLU A 35 -13.67 14.41 4.01
CA GLU A 35 -14.78 15.30 3.72
C GLU A 35 -15.01 15.48 2.21
N ALA A 36 -13.94 15.37 1.42
CA ALA A 36 -14.01 15.43 -0.04
C ALA A 36 -14.73 14.20 -0.64
N ILE A 37 -14.45 13.00 -0.13
CA ILE A 37 -14.99 11.72 -0.64
C ILE A 37 -16.50 11.75 -0.84
N PRO A 38 -17.36 12.03 0.16
CA PRO A 38 -18.81 11.95 -0.03
C PRO A 38 -19.35 12.95 -1.06
N LEU A 39 -18.68 14.11 -1.23
CA LEU A 39 -19.04 15.06 -2.28
C LEU A 39 -18.65 14.53 -3.66
N LEU A 40 -17.47 13.94 -3.77
CA LEU A 40 -16.98 13.36 -5.01
C LEU A 40 -17.79 12.11 -5.42
N GLU A 41 -18.21 11.28 -4.47
CA GLU A 41 -19.12 10.15 -4.71
C GLU A 41 -20.49 10.63 -5.24
N GLU A 42 -21.03 11.70 -4.66
CA GLU A 42 -22.28 12.30 -5.14
C GLU A 42 -22.09 12.93 -6.54
N ALA A 43 -20.92 13.51 -6.82
CA ALA A 43 -20.57 14.01 -8.15
C ALA A 43 -20.50 12.85 -9.18
N VAL A 44 -19.88 11.72 -8.83
CA VAL A 44 -19.86 10.50 -9.66
C VAL A 44 -21.27 9.94 -9.87
N ARG A 45 -22.13 9.97 -8.85
CA ARG A 45 -23.52 9.50 -8.96
C ARG A 45 -24.32 10.32 -9.99
N LEU A 46 -24.04 11.61 -10.08
CA LEU A 46 -24.73 12.54 -10.97
C LEU A 46 -24.10 12.62 -12.37
N ASP A 47 -22.77 12.47 -12.47
CA ASP A 47 -22.03 12.44 -13.74
C ASP A 47 -20.90 11.39 -13.70
N GLY A 48 -21.28 10.13 -13.86
CA GLY A 48 -20.35 8.99 -13.80
C GLY A 48 -19.41 8.88 -15.00
N ALA A 49 -19.58 9.70 -16.05
CA ALA A 49 -18.76 9.68 -17.26
C ALA A 49 -17.56 10.64 -17.20
N SER A 50 -17.46 11.47 -16.15
CA SER A 50 -16.41 12.46 -16.02
C SER A 50 -15.11 11.88 -15.46
N ALA A 51 -14.11 11.68 -16.33
CA ALA A 51 -12.78 11.21 -15.93
C ALA A 51 -12.13 12.05 -14.82
N PRO A 52 -12.20 13.40 -14.82
CA PRO A 52 -11.67 14.23 -13.74
C PRO A 52 -12.25 13.91 -12.36
N ILE A 53 -13.56 13.67 -12.26
CA ILE A 53 -14.21 13.38 -10.97
C ILE A 53 -13.67 12.06 -10.41
N HIS A 54 -13.60 11.01 -11.23
CA HIS A 54 -13.02 9.73 -10.84
C HIS A 54 -11.56 9.87 -10.43
N ASN A 55 -10.76 10.68 -11.14
CA ASN A 55 -9.36 10.89 -10.79
C ASN A 55 -9.17 11.54 -9.41
N VAL A 56 -9.98 12.57 -9.09
CA VAL A 56 -9.90 13.26 -7.79
C VAL A 56 -10.43 12.38 -6.66
N LEU A 57 -11.47 11.58 -6.92
CA LEU A 57 -11.99 10.61 -5.97
C LEU A 57 -10.95 9.52 -5.67
N ALA A 58 -10.33 8.96 -6.71
CA ALA A 58 -9.30 7.93 -6.58
C ALA A 58 -8.08 8.44 -5.78
N PHE A 59 -7.64 9.67 -6.07
CA PHE A 59 -6.59 10.33 -5.30
C PHE A 59 -6.99 10.52 -3.84
N SER A 60 -8.23 10.96 -3.57
CA SER A 60 -8.70 11.13 -2.19
C SER A 60 -8.74 9.80 -1.44
N TYR A 61 -9.10 8.68 -2.10
CA TYR A 61 -8.99 7.34 -1.51
C TYR A 61 -7.56 6.92 -1.22
N SER A 62 -6.60 7.18 -2.12
CA SER A 62 -5.20 6.81 -1.88
C SER A 62 -4.58 7.59 -0.73
N GLN A 63 -4.96 8.86 -0.56
CA GLN A 63 -4.52 9.66 0.57
C GLN A 63 -5.10 9.14 1.90
N VAL A 64 -6.40 8.79 1.92
CA VAL A 64 -7.02 8.16 3.10
C VAL A 64 -6.40 6.80 3.42
N ALA A 65 -6.03 6.01 2.41
CA ALA A 65 -5.29 4.75 2.62
C ALA A 65 -3.96 4.99 3.37
N GLY A 66 -3.25 6.06 3.00
CA GLY A 66 -2.00 6.45 3.67
C GLY A 66 -2.15 6.91 5.12
N GLU A 67 -3.37 7.26 5.57
CA GLU A 67 -3.64 7.60 6.98
C GLU A 67 -3.71 6.36 7.89
N TYR A 68 -3.93 5.15 7.33
CA TYR A 68 -4.05 3.91 8.10
C TYR A 68 -2.71 3.20 8.29
N GLU A 69 -1.73 3.90 8.88
CA GLU A 69 -0.44 3.31 9.22
C GLU A 69 -0.62 2.18 10.25
N GLY A 70 -0.13 0.98 9.91
CA GLY A 70 -0.21 -0.21 10.79
C GLY A 70 -1.51 -1.04 10.70
N ASP A 71 -2.57 -0.54 10.04
CA ASP A 71 -3.78 -1.32 9.74
C ASP A 71 -3.81 -1.69 8.25
N GLU A 72 -3.14 -2.81 7.94
CA GLU A 72 -3.01 -3.31 6.58
C GLU A 72 -4.37 -3.60 5.93
N GLN A 73 -5.37 -4.04 6.70
CA GLN A 73 -6.68 -4.37 6.17
C GLN A 73 -7.41 -3.11 5.71
N SER A 74 -7.46 -2.08 6.55
CA SER A 74 -8.08 -0.79 6.20
C SER A 74 -7.34 -0.11 5.05
N MET A 75 -6.01 -0.07 5.11
CA MET A 75 -5.17 0.45 4.04
C MET A 75 -5.46 -0.26 2.70
N ASN A 76 -5.44 -1.60 2.68
CA ASN A 76 -5.72 -2.38 1.47
C ASN A 76 -7.14 -2.13 0.94
N SER A 77 -8.13 -1.98 1.82
CA SER A 77 -9.50 -1.69 1.42
C SER A 77 -9.61 -0.36 0.69
N TRP A 78 -9.04 0.71 1.24
CA TRP A 78 -9.03 2.03 0.60
C TRP A 78 -8.16 2.05 -0.65
N MET A 79 -7.03 1.35 -0.64
CA MET A 79 -6.16 1.26 -1.81
C MET A 79 -6.82 0.53 -2.97
N SER A 80 -7.59 -0.54 -2.70
CA SER A 80 -8.39 -1.23 -3.72
C SER A 80 -9.40 -0.26 -4.36
N LYS A 81 -10.14 0.50 -3.55
CA LYS A 81 -11.07 1.52 -4.05
C LYS A 81 -10.36 2.57 -4.91
N ALA A 82 -9.20 3.04 -4.48
CA ALA A 82 -8.38 3.98 -5.24
C ALA A 82 -7.98 3.41 -6.61
N THR A 83 -7.43 2.20 -6.63
CA THR A 83 -6.98 1.52 -7.85
C THR A 83 -8.12 1.29 -8.83
N ASP A 84 -9.27 0.79 -8.38
CA ASP A 84 -10.44 0.56 -9.24
C ASP A 84 -10.96 1.87 -9.83
N THR A 85 -10.98 2.93 -9.01
CA THR A 85 -11.44 4.25 -9.43
C THR A 85 -10.44 4.90 -10.42
N PHE A 86 -9.13 4.72 -10.23
CA PHE A 86 -8.12 5.16 -11.19
C PHE A 86 -8.24 4.43 -12.53
N LYS A 87 -8.45 3.11 -12.52
CA LYS A 87 -8.72 2.33 -13.74
C LYS A 87 -9.93 2.88 -14.49
N LYS A 88 -10.99 3.24 -13.75
CA LYS A 88 -12.18 3.87 -14.33
C LYS A 88 -11.86 5.24 -14.93
N ALA A 89 -11.12 6.09 -14.21
CA ALA A 89 -10.69 7.39 -14.71
C ALA A 89 -9.88 7.29 -16.01
N LEU A 90 -8.91 6.36 -16.06
CA LEU A 90 -8.10 6.09 -17.26
C LEU A 90 -8.95 5.55 -18.42
N SER A 91 -9.92 4.67 -18.15
CA SER A 91 -10.84 4.17 -19.17
C SER A 91 -11.71 5.29 -19.75
N LEU A 92 -12.28 6.15 -18.91
CA LEU A 92 -13.08 7.29 -19.35
C LEU A 92 -12.23 8.32 -20.09
N HIS A 93 -10.99 8.55 -19.65
CA HIS A 93 -10.04 9.40 -20.33
C HIS A 93 -9.76 8.94 -21.76
N ARG A 94 -9.57 7.63 -21.98
CA ARG A 94 -9.39 7.07 -23.32
C ARG A 94 -10.63 7.26 -24.22
N GLN A 95 -11.82 7.29 -23.64
CA GLN A 95 -13.08 7.42 -24.39
C GLN A 95 -13.46 8.89 -24.67
N HIS A 96 -13.23 9.78 -23.71
CA HIS A 96 -13.79 11.13 -23.70
C HIS A 96 -12.76 12.22 -23.39
N GLY A 97 -11.52 11.87 -23.07
CA GLY A 97 -10.48 12.82 -22.67
C GLY A 97 -10.68 13.34 -21.24
N GLY A 98 -10.24 14.58 -20.98
CA GLY A 98 -10.50 15.29 -19.72
C GLY A 98 -9.43 15.21 -18.64
N LEU A 99 -8.46 14.29 -18.74
CA LEU A 99 -7.28 14.27 -17.86
C LEU A 99 -6.10 14.93 -18.56
N ASN A 100 -5.24 15.60 -17.79
CA ASN A 100 -3.95 16.06 -18.27
C ASN A 100 -2.89 14.95 -18.15
N GLN A 101 -1.72 15.14 -18.78
CA GLN A 101 -0.66 14.12 -18.81
C GLN A 101 -0.18 13.73 -17.40
N THR A 102 -0.03 14.69 -16.50
CA THR A 102 0.39 14.43 -15.11
C THR A 102 -0.60 13.52 -14.38
N GLN A 103 -1.90 13.76 -14.55
CA GLN A 103 -2.96 12.92 -13.96
C GLN A 103 -2.93 11.51 -14.54
N VAL A 104 -2.76 11.36 -15.86
CA VAL A 104 -2.66 10.06 -16.52
C VAL A 104 -1.46 9.28 -16.02
N THR A 105 -0.28 9.91 -15.94
CA THR A 105 0.94 9.28 -15.45
C THR A 105 0.79 8.86 -13.99
N THR A 106 0.31 9.75 -13.12
CA THR A 106 0.08 9.44 -11.69
C THR A 106 -0.86 8.25 -11.50
N ALA A 107 -2.00 8.25 -12.20
CA ALA A 107 -2.98 7.17 -12.13
C ALA A 107 -2.38 5.84 -12.63
N THR A 108 -1.62 5.88 -13.72
CA THR A 108 -0.98 4.69 -14.30
C THR A 108 0.08 4.11 -13.39
N ASP A 109 0.95 4.95 -12.83
CA ASP A 109 2.04 4.53 -11.94
C ASP A 109 1.51 3.90 -10.66
N LEU A 110 0.47 4.50 -10.08
CA LEU A 110 -0.16 3.99 -8.87
C LEU A 110 -0.87 2.66 -9.11
N VAL A 111 -1.63 2.53 -10.21
CA VAL A 111 -2.25 1.25 -10.59
C VAL A 111 -1.18 0.18 -10.80
N ALA A 112 -0.10 0.49 -11.53
CA ALA A 112 1.00 -0.44 -11.76
C ALA A 112 1.76 -0.81 -10.48
N ALA A 113 1.88 0.10 -9.51
CA ALA A 113 2.49 -0.19 -8.21
C ALA A 113 1.64 -1.18 -7.40
N VAL A 114 0.32 -0.95 -7.32
CA VAL A 114 -0.60 -1.85 -6.58
C VAL A 114 -0.70 -3.21 -7.25
N GLU A 115 -0.78 -3.25 -8.57
CA GLU A 115 -0.81 -4.53 -9.32
C GLU A 115 0.46 -5.33 -9.10
N ARG A 116 1.65 -4.68 -9.07
CA ARG A 116 2.89 -5.35 -8.71
C ARG A 116 2.85 -5.94 -7.30
N ILE A 117 2.42 -5.16 -6.31
CA ILE A 117 2.29 -5.64 -4.92
C ILE A 117 1.31 -6.83 -4.84
N THR A 118 0.19 -6.74 -5.54
CA THR A 118 -0.85 -7.79 -5.53
C THR A 118 -0.36 -9.05 -6.23
N MET A 119 0.35 -8.91 -7.34
CA MET A 119 0.93 -10.03 -8.08
C MET A 119 2.03 -10.71 -7.26
N ASP A 120 2.84 -9.94 -6.52
CA ASP A 120 3.86 -10.46 -5.60
C ASP A 120 3.23 -11.22 -4.41
N LYS A 121 2.14 -10.69 -3.84
CA LYS A 121 1.33 -11.45 -2.85
C LYS A 121 0.71 -12.71 -3.44
N SER A 122 0.30 -12.70 -4.71
CA SER A 122 -0.23 -13.91 -5.38
C SER A 122 0.84 -14.97 -5.65
N GLN A 123 2.11 -14.57 -5.74
CA GLN A 123 3.27 -15.46 -5.80
C GLN A 123 3.76 -15.86 -4.42
N SER A 124 3.14 -15.36 -3.34
CA SER A 124 3.51 -15.76 -1.99
C SER A 124 3.27 -17.26 -1.81
N PRO A 125 4.21 -17.98 -1.18
CA PRO A 125 4.06 -19.42 -0.96
C PRO A 125 2.78 -19.74 -0.19
N PRO A 126 2.21 -20.96 -0.33
CA PRO A 126 1.09 -21.41 0.50
C PRO A 126 1.39 -21.23 2.00
N GLU A 127 0.36 -21.00 2.82
CA GLU A 127 0.54 -20.71 4.26
C GLU A 127 1.36 -21.79 4.99
N GLU A 128 1.17 -23.06 4.64
CA GLU A 128 1.97 -24.16 5.18
C GLU A 128 3.47 -23.97 4.93
N THR A 129 3.84 -23.57 3.71
CA THR A 129 5.23 -23.25 3.36
C THR A 129 5.71 -22.02 4.12
N ARG A 130 4.88 -20.98 4.27
CA ARG A 130 5.23 -19.77 5.03
C ARG A 130 5.50 -20.07 6.51
N ARG A 131 4.67 -20.91 7.14
CA ARG A 131 4.89 -21.37 8.53
C ARG A 131 6.18 -22.18 8.68
N LYS A 132 6.47 -23.07 7.72
CA LYS A 132 7.73 -23.84 7.71
C LYS A 132 8.95 -22.92 7.58
N VAL A 133 8.90 -21.96 6.65
CA VAL A 133 9.94 -20.94 6.47
C VAL A 133 10.14 -20.12 7.74
N PHE A 134 9.06 -19.63 8.36
CA PHE A 134 9.12 -18.84 9.60
C PHE A 134 9.79 -19.62 10.74
N LYS A 135 9.30 -20.84 11.00
CA LYS A 135 9.83 -21.71 12.06
C LYS A 135 11.30 -22.07 11.82
N GLU A 136 11.66 -22.37 10.57
CA GLU A 136 13.03 -22.75 10.24
C GLU A 136 13.99 -21.54 10.32
N PHE A 137 13.58 -20.37 9.83
CA PHE A 137 14.37 -19.15 9.94
C PHE A 137 14.63 -18.76 11.40
N THR A 138 13.59 -18.79 12.24
CA THR A 138 13.71 -18.49 13.68
C THR A 138 14.60 -19.51 14.39
N THR A 139 14.43 -20.81 14.11
CA THR A 139 15.30 -21.86 14.65
C THR A 139 16.76 -21.68 14.22
N LEU A 140 17.03 -21.35 12.95
CA LEU A 140 18.39 -21.12 12.45
C LEU A 140 19.02 -19.88 13.09
N LYS A 141 18.24 -18.83 13.29
CA LYS A 141 18.66 -17.60 13.99
C LYS A 141 18.97 -17.88 15.47
N GLU A 142 18.12 -18.64 16.16
CA GLU A 142 18.30 -19.03 17.57
C GLU A 142 19.48 -20.00 17.76
N ALA A 143 19.57 -21.05 16.94
CA ALA A 143 20.66 -22.00 16.99
C ALA A 143 22.01 -21.30 16.79
N LYS A 144 22.10 -20.32 15.90
CA LYS A 144 23.35 -19.56 15.70
C LYS A 144 23.61 -18.50 16.76
N SER A 145 22.59 -18.04 17.47
CA SER A 145 22.76 -17.17 18.65
C SER A 145 23.11 -17.97 19.92
N GLY A 146 22.71 -19.23 20.04
CA GLY A 146 23.14 -20.11 21.15
C GLY A 146 24.65 -20.38 21.18
N TRP A 147 25.32 -20.43 20.02
CA TRP A 147 26.80 -20.50 19.96
C TRP A 147 27.45 -19.18 20.38
N GLN A 148 26.73 -18.06 20.27
CA GLN A 148 27.18 -16.75 20.73
C GLN A 148 27.13 -16.65 22.25
N ASP A 149 26.17 -17.27 22.93
CA ASP A 149 26.13 -17.33 24.41
C ASP A 149 27.29 -18.16 24.99
N GLN A 150 27.70 -19.21 24.28
CA GLN A 150 28.91 -19.97 24.60
C GLN A 150 30.19 -19.14 24.35
N ALA A 151 30.23 -18.37 23.27
CA ALA A 151 31.31 -17.41 23.03
C ALA A 151 31.31 -16.27 24.07
N TRP A 152 30.16 -15.79 24.52
CA TRP A 152 29.97 -14.82 25.60
C TRP A 152 30.51 -15.30 26.95
N ALA A 153 30.42 -16.60 27.25
CA ALA A 153 31.03 -17.18 28.44
C ALA A 153 32.57 -17.14 28.39
N ILE A 154 33.14 -17.31 27.18
CA ILE A 154 34.59 -17.23 26.95
C ILE A 154 35.07 -15.76 26.94
N ILE A 155 34.25 -14.84 26.41
CA ILE A 155 34.56 -13.43 26.20
C ILE A 155 34.36 -12.55 27.45
N ARG A 156 33.59 -12.97 28.47
CA ARG A 156 33.42 -12.18 29.72
C ARG A 156 34.72 -11.87 30.49
N GLY A 157 35.88 -12.37 30.03
CA GLY A 157 37.22 -11.94 30.46
C GLY A 157 37.85 -10.78 29.66
N THR A 158 37.25 -10.29 28.56
CA THR A 158 37.85 -9.32 27.62
C THR A 158 36.86 -8.21 27.21
N GLY A 159 37.34 -6.95 27.13
CA GLY A 159 36.56 -5.70 27.24
C GLY A 159 35.73 -5.20 26.03
N PRO A 160 35.36 -3.89 26.01
CA PRO A 160 34.24 -3.32 25.22
C PRO A 160 34.42 -3.19 23.70
N GLU A 161 35.57 -3.54 23.12
CA GLU A 161 35.79 -3.53 21.65
C GLU A 161 34.88 -4.52 20.90
N ILE A 162 34.28 -5.48 21.60
CA ILE A 162 33.57 -6.63 21.03
C ILE A 162 32.08 -6.33 20.73
N ALA A 163 31.53 -5.21 21.23
CA ALA A 163 30.13 -4.85 20.99
C ALA A 163 29.83 -4.53 19.50
N GLY A 164 30.79 -3.92 18.79
CA GLY A 164 30.70 -3.67 17.35
C GLY A 164 30.76 -4.96 16.53
N ASP A 165 31.64 -5.88 16.91
CA ASP A 165 31.74 -7.21 16.31
C ASP A 165 30.47 -8.04 16.51
N MET A 166 29.75 -7.82 17.61
CA MET A 166 28.52 -8.56 17.88
C MET A 166 27.36 -8.18 16.94
N ASN A 167 27.19 -6.91 16.60
CA ASN A 167 26.17 -6.51 15.61
C ASN A 167 26.48 -7.09 14.22
N ARG A 168 27.76 -7.14 13.87
CA ARG A 168 28.24 -7.78 12.64
C ARG A 168 27.95 -9.28 12.62
N VAL A 169 28.27 -9.99 13.70
CA VAL A 169 28.02 -11.44 13.83
C VAL A 169 26.51 -11.76 13.79
N LYS A 170 25.66 -10.91 14.37
CA LYS A 170 24.20 -11.04 14.26
C LYS A 170 23.72 -10.88 12.82
N ALA A 171 24.20 -9.86 12.11
CA ALA A 171 23.88 -9.65 10.71
C ALA A 171 24.32 -10.82 9.82
N GLU A 172 25.53 -11.34 10.03
CA GLU A 172 26.04 -12.52 9.28
C GLU A 172 25.21 -13.79 9.57
N ALA A 173 24.72 -13.97 10.80
CA ALA A 173 23.86 -15.09 11.16
C ALA A 173 22.48 -15.00 10.47
N GLU A 174 21.90 -13.79 10.43
CA GLU A 174 20.64 -13.52 9.73
C GLU A 174 20.78 -13.69 8.22
N GLU A 175 21.85 -13.18 7.61
CA GLU A 175 22.14 -13.32 6.18
C GLU A 175 22.27 -14.80 5.79
N LYS A 176 23.03 -15.60 6.55
CA LYS A 176 23.14 -17.04 6.28
C LYS A 176 21.82 -17.79 6.49
N ALA A 177 21.02 -17.40 7.49
CA ALA A 177 19.71 -18.00 7.71
C ALA A 177 18.78 -17.67 6.53
N MET A 178 18.84 -16.42 6.04
CA MET A 178 18.12 -15.94 4.86
C MET A 178 18.48 -16.77 3.62
N ASP A 179 19.78 -16.88 3.31
CA ASP A 179 20.26 -17.68 2.18
C ASP A 179 19.80 -19.13 2.24
N THR A 180 19.80 -19.71 3.45
CA THR A 180 19.38 -21.10 3.65
C THR A 180 17.91 -21.28 3.29
N VAL A 181 17.03 -20.40 3.79
CA VAL A 181 15.59 -20.53 3.52
C VAL A 181 15.23 -20.12 2.08
N VAL A 182 15.87 -19.10 1.51
CA VAL A 182 15.73 -18.70 0.11
C VAL A 182 16.04 -19.88 -0.82
N ASN A 183 17.18 -20.53 -0.62
CA ASN A 183 17.62 -21.64 -1.46
C ASN A 183 16.76 -22.89 -1.25
N LYS A 184 16.41 -23.22 -0.01
CA LYS A 184 15.65 -24.44 0.31
C LYS A 184 14.22 -24.39 -0.21
N TYR A 185 13.57 -23.23 -0.11
CA TYR A 185 12.15 -23.09 -0.47
C TYR A 185 11.94 -22.51 -1.87
N HIS A 186 13.02 -22.15 -2.58
CA HIS A 186 12.98 -21.50 -3.90
C HIS A 186 12.12 -20.23 -3.90
N ILE A 187 12.30 -19.40 -2.87
CA ILE A 187 11.58 -18.15 -2.65
C ILE A 187 12.55 -16.98 -2.62
N THR A 188 12.08 -15.78 -2.86
CA THR A 188 12.93 -14.59 -2.82
C THR A 188 13.18 -14.13 -1.38
N GLU A 189 14.27 -13.40 -1.16
CA GLU A 189 14.54 -12.76 0.14
C GLU A 189 13.38 -11.86 0.57
N TRP A 190 12.77 -11.15 -0.38
CA TRP A 190 11.60 -10.32 -0.12
C TRP A 190 10.43 -11.13 0.44
N GLN A 191 10.15 -12.29 -0.15
CA GLN A 191 9.08 -13.19 0.32
C GLN A 191 9.37 -13.69 1.74
N VAL A 192 10.63 -14.02 2.06
CA VAL A 192 11.02 -14.41 3.43
C VAL A 192 10.78 -13.26 4.41
N ARG A 193 11.20 -12.04 4.09
CA ARG A 193 10.98 -10.86 4.96
C ARG A 193 9.48 -10.62 5.20
N GLY A 194 8.65 -10.76 4.17
CA GLY A 194 7.19 -10.70 4.30
C GLY A 194 6.64 -11.80 5.23
N ILE A 195 7.13 -13.03 5.10
CA ILE A 195 6.77 -14.16 5.97
C ILE A 195 7.16 -13.89 7.43
N LEU A 196 8.32 -13.30 7.68
CA LEU A 196 8.78 -12.96 9.03
C LEU A 196 7.89 -11.91 9.70
N GLN A 197 7.49 -10.88 8.95
CA GLN A 197 6.55 -9.87 9.44
C GLN A 197 5.16 -10.47 9.69
N GLU A 198 4.66 -11.30 8.78
CA GLU A 198 3.38 -11.99 8.93
C GLU A 198 3.38 -12.92 10.17
N GLY A 199 4.43 -13.72 10.34
CA GLY A 199 4.56 -14.66 11.46
C GLY A 199 4.69 -13.96 12.81
N ALA A 200 5.40 -12.82 12.88
CA ALA A 200 5.45 -12.00 14.09
C ALA A 200 4.07 -11.44 14.47
N ASN A 201 3.30 -10.97 13.50
CA ASN A 201 1.94 -10.45 13.73
C ASN A 201 0.95 -11.56 14.13
N LYS A 202 1.16 -12.79 13.65
CA LYS A 202 0.30 -13.95 13.91
C LYS A 202 0.75 -14.82 15.09
N ASN A 203 1.86 -14.47 15.76
CA ASN A 203 2.48 -15.27 16.82
C ASN A 203 2.68 -16.75 16.41
N TRP A 204 3.26 -16.97 15.23
CA TRP A 204 3.62 -18.30 14.73
C TRP A 204 4.78 -18.94 15.49
#